data_AF-A0A0F0FFZ2-F1
#
_entry.id   AF-A0A0F0FFZ2-F1
#
_cell.length_a   1.000
_cell.length_b   1.000
_cell.length_c   1.000
_cell.angle_alpha   90.00
_cell.angle_beta   90.00
_cell.angle_gamma   90.00
#
_symmetry.space_group_name_H-M   'P 1'
#
loop_
_entity.id
_entity.type
_entity.pdbx_description
1 polymer ?
#
loop_
_entity_poly.entity_id
_entity_poly.type
_entity_poly.pdbx_seq_one_letter_code
_entity_poly.pdbx_strand_id
1 'polypeptide(L)'
;MANFETDAEILEWIAKHSEDEFRQYVERHTFGDRRLENARGYLERIDGQRAEMREERALLAMEQAAGAALDQAESARQALRISKWALGIAIASAFVAVAGLFGK
;
A
#
# COMPACT_ATOMS: atom_id res chain seq x y z
N MET A 1 24.54 28.63 17.49
CA MET A 1 24.18 28.44 16.06
C MET A 1 24.54 27.01 15.70
N ALA A 2 23.61 26.23 15.13
CA ALA A 2 23.92 24.89 14.66
C ALA A 2 24.83 25.00 13.43
N ASN A 3 25.92 24.24 13.40
CA ASN A 3 26.93 24.34 12.36
C ASN A 3 26.74 23.34 11.22
N PHE A 4 25.95 22.28 11.36
CA PHE A 4 25.61 21.35 10.28
C PHE A 4 26.82 20.88 9.45
N GLU A 5 27.98 20.73 10.10
CA GLU A 5 29.19 20.25 9.44
C GLU A 5 29.20 18.73 9.31
N THR A 6 28.35 18.05 10.08
CA THR A 6 28.21 16.60 10.08
C THR A 6 26.74 16.17 10.09
N ASP A 7 26.48 14.97 9.57
CA ASP A 7 25.16 14.34 9.62
C ASP A 7 24.63 14.17 11.05
N ALA A 8 25.54 13.95 12.01
CA ALA A 8 25.18 13.79 13.42
C ALA A 8 24.60 15.08 14.01
N GLU A 9 25.17 16.24 13.68
CA GLU A 9 24.63 17.54 14.10
C GLU A 9 23.27 17.82 13.45
N ILE A 10 23.11 17.44 12.18
CA ILE A 10 21.84 17.57 11.46
C ILE A 10 20.77 16.72 12.14
N LEU A 11 21.08 15.45 12.45
CA LEU A 11 20.19 14.53 13.16
C LEU A 11 19.81 15.04 14.55
N GLU A 12 20.78 15.56 15.32
CA GLU A 12 20.52 16.11 16.65
C GLU A 12 19.62 17.35 16.59
N TRP A 13 19.79 18.18 15.56
CA TRP A 13 18.94 19.34 15.34
C TRP A 13 17.52 18.93 14.92
N ILE A 14 17.40 18.00 13.97
CA ILE A 14 16.11 17.43 13.53
C ILE A 14 15.37 16.79 14.70
N ALA A 15 16.08 16.10 15.60
CA ALA A 15 15.50 15.51 16.80
C ALA A 15 14.87 16.56 17.74
N LYS A 16 15.35 17.81 17.72
CA LYS A 16 14.85 18.92 18.56
C LYS A 16 13.76 19.75 17.88
N HIS A 17 13.78 19.85 16.55
CA HIS A 17 12.99 20.83 15.79
C HIS A 17 12.04 20.21 14.75
N SER A 18 12.23 18.95 14.39
CA SER A 18 11.63 18.25 13.24
C SER A 18 12.36 18.44 11.91
N GLU A 19 12.14 17.48 11.01
CA GLU A 19 12.71 17.47 9.65
C GLU A 19 12.06 18.54 8.75
N ASP A 20 10.78 18.85 8.96
CA ASP A 20 10.08 19.89 8.20
C ASP A 20 10.62 21.28 8.54
N GLU A 21 10.87 21.54 9.82
CA GLU A 21 11.57 22.75 10.24
C GLU A 21 12.98 22.79 9.66
N PHE A 22 13.68 21.65 9.55
CA PHE A 22 15.02 21.59 8.97
C PHE A 22 15.00 21.96 7.49
N ARG A 23 14.07 21.44 6.69
CA ARG A 23 13.91 21.84 5.28
C ARG A 23 13.67 23.33 5.14
N GLN A 24 12.72 23.87 5.90
CA GLN A 24 12.44 25.31 5.87
C GLN A 24 13.64 26.13 6.33
N TYR A 25 14.41 25.63 7.31
CA TYR A 25 15.61 26.26 7.80
C TYR A 25 16.69 26.29 6.71
N VAL A 26 16.88 25.18 5.99
CA VAL A 26 17.81 25.06 4.85
C VAL A 26 17.43 25.98 3.68
N GLU A 27 16.14 26.11 3.38
CA GLU A 27 15.63 26.98 2.31
C GLU A 27 15.73 28.47 2.64
N ARG A 28 15.48 28.84 3.91
CA ARG A 28 15.40 30.25 4.33
C ARG A 28 16.74 30.85 4.76
N HIS A 29 17.70 30.04 5.19
CA HIS A 29 18.97 30.53 5.70
C HIS A 29 20.11 30.34 4.71
N THR A 30 20.93 31.39 4.57
CA THR A 30 22.18 31.33 3.81
C THR A 30 23.27 30.75 4.70
N PHE A 31 23.57 29.46 4.51
CA PHE A 31 24.73 28.85 5.14
C PHE A 31 26.01 29.24 4.40
N GLY A 32 27.16 29.04 5.05
CA GLY A 32 28.42 28.99 4.30
C GLY A 32 28.44 27.75 3.41
N ASP A 33 29.10 27.84 2.24
CA ASP A 33 29.01 26.84 1.15
C ASP A 33 29.06 25.38 1.64
N ARG A 34 30.06 25.01 2.45
CA ARG A 34 30.23 23.63 2.95
C ARG A 34 29.07 23.12 3.81
N ARG A 35 28.45 24.00 4.60
CA ARG A 35 27.32 23.66 5.49
C ARG A 35 26.03 23.49 4.69
N LEU A 36 25.84 24.32 3.66
CA LEU A 36 24.71 24.19 2.73
C LEU A 36 24.80 22.87 1.96
N GLU A 37 26.01 22.52 1.51
CA GLU A 37 26.28 21.31 0.73
C GLU A 37 25.95 20.05 1.55
N ASN A 38 26.40 20.00 2.82
CA ASN A 38 26.07 18.92 3.74
C ASN A 38 24.56 18.82 4.00
N ALA A 39 23.90 19.95 4.29
CA ALA A 39 22.47 19.96 4.57
C ALA A 39 21.64 19.49 3.36
N ARG A 40 22.01 19.91 2.14
CA ARG A 40 21.37 19.44 0.90
C ARG A 40 21.65 17.96 0.64
N GLY A 41 22.89 17.52 0.78
CA GLY A 41 23.27 16.12 0.58
C GLY A 41 22.61 15.18 1.60
N TYR A 42 22.31 15.66 2.81
CA TYR A 42 21.50 14.92 3.77
C TYR A 42 20.03 14.80 3.33
N LEU A 43 19.40 15.91 2.92
CA LEU A 43 18.02 15.91 2.44
C LEU A 43 17.84 15.01 1.21
N GLU A 44 18.77 15.06 0.27
CA GLU A 44 18.75 14.25 -0.95
C GLU A 44 18.83 12.75 -0.64
N ARG A 45 19.69 12.34 0.31
CA ARG A 45 19.76 10.93 0.76
C ARG A 45 18.46 10.46 1.41
N ILE A 46 17.84 11.28 2.25
CA ILE A 46 16.55 10.93 2.87
C ILE A 46 15.43 10.84 1.83
N ASP A 47 15.39 11.75 0.87
CA ASP A 47 14.40 11.73 -0.20
C ASP A 47 14.57 10.50 -1.10
N GLY A 48 15.82 10.10 -1.40
CA GLY A 48 16.13 8.86 -2.10
C GLY A 48 15.63 7.62 -1.36
N GLN A 49 15.97 7.48 -0.07
CA GLN A 49 15.51 6.34 0.75
C GLN A 49 13.98 6.26 0.87
N ARG A 50 13.30 7.42 0.93
CA ARG A 50 11.83 7.46 0.97
C ARG A 50 11.21 7.09 -0.37
N ALA A 51 11.84 7.46 -1.49
CA ALA A 51 11.38 7.06 -2.81
C ALA A 51 11.48 5.53 -2.98
N GLU A 52 12.61 4.94 -2.62
CA GLU A 52 12.81 3.48 -2.64
C GLU A 52 11.78 2.76 -1.76
N MET A 53 11.56 3.21 -0.52
CA MET A 53 10.53 2.61 0.36
C MET A 53 9.10 2.77 -0.17
N ARG A 54 8.79 3.85 -0.90
CA ARG A 54 7.46 4.00 -1.53
C ARG A 54 7.29 3.05 -2.69
N GLU A 55 8.34 2.85 -3.49
CA GLU A 55 8.33 1.91 -4.61
C GLU A 55 8.18 0.47 -4.12
N GLU A 56 8.90 0.08 -3.05
CA GLU A 56 8.77 -1.24 -2.43
C GLU A 56 7.37 -1.46 -1.85
N ARG A 57 6.77 -0.46 -1.19
CA ARG A 57 5.38 -0.55 -0.71
C ARG A 57 4.37 -0.61 -1.86
N ALA A 58 4.61 0.10 -2.95
CA ALA A 58 3.75 0.05 -4.14
C ALA A 58 3.80 -1.34 -4.79
N LEU A 59 4.99 -1.94 -4.91
CA LEU A 59 5.17 -3.32 -5.35
C LEU A 59 4.43 -4.32 -4.45
N LEU A 60 4.62 -4.23 -3.14
CA LEU A 60 3.91 -5.10 -2.17
C LEU A 60 2.39 -4.93 -2.23
N ALA A 61 1.90 -3.70 -2.38
CA ALA A 61 0.47 -3.43 -2.53
C ALA A 61 -0.08 -3.98 -3.85
N MET A 62 0.69 -3.91 -4.94
CA MET A 62 0.33 -4.51 -6.22
C MET A 62 0.28 -6.04 -6.14
N GLU A 63 1.23 -6.68 -5.45
CA GLU A 63 1.22 -8.14 -5.22
C GLU A 63 -0.01 -8.56 -4.40
N GLN A 64 -0.35 -7.82 -3.34
CA GLN A 64 -1.55 -8.11 -2.55
C GLN A 64 -2.85 -7.89 -3.33
N ALA A 65 -2.92 -6.84 -4.16
CA ALA A 65 -4.08 -6.59 -5.01
C ALA A 65 -4.25 -7.67 -6.09
N ALA A 66 -3.15 -8.18 -6.66
CA ALA A 66 -3.16 -9.29 -7.61
C ALA A 66 -3.64 -10.60 -6.94
N GLY A 67 -3.18 -10.88 -5.70
CA GLY A 67 -3.64 -12.03 -4.91
C GLY A 67 -5.14 -11.95 -4.57
N ALA A 68 -5.61 -10.79 -4.11
CA ALA A 68 -7.03 -10.59 -3.78
C ALA A 68 -7.96 -10.70 -5.00
N ALA A 69 -7.50 -10.28 -6.18
CA ALA A 69 -8.26 -10.42 -7.42
C ALA A 69 -8.41 -11.88 -7.86
N LEU A 70 -7.39 -12.72 -7.64
CA LEU A 70 -7.46 -14.17 -7.89
C LEU A 70 -8.45 -14.86 -6.94
N ASP A 71 -8.41 -14.53 -5.65
CA ASP A 71 -9.34 -15.07 -4.65
C ASP A 71 -10.81 -14.66 -4.94
N GLN A 72 -11.04 -13.44 -5.41
CA GLN A 72 -12.37 -13.01 -5.85
C GLN A 72 -12.85 -13.77 -7.10
N ALA A 73 -11.96 -14.06 -8.05
CA ALA A 73 -12.31 -14.84 -9.24
C ALA A 73 -12.65 -16.30 -8.91
N GLU A 74 -11.91 -16.93 -7.97
CA GLU A 74 -12.20 -18.29 -7.53
C GLU A 74 -13.46 -18.40 -6.67
N SER A 75 -13.66 -17.47 -5.74
CA SER A 75 -14.88 -17.40 -4.94
C SER A 75 -16.11 -17.16 -5.81
N ALA A 76 -16.04 -16.27 -6.81
CA ALA A 76 -17.12 -16.06 -7.78
C ALA A 76 -17.42 -17.34 -8.60
N ARG A 77 -16.39 -18.10 -9.01
CA ARG A 77 -16.57 -19.40 -9.69
C ARG A 77 -17.21 -20.46 -8.80
N GLN A 78 -16.83 -20.53 -7.52
CA GLN A 78 -17.45 -21.42 -6.54
C GLN A 78 -18.91 -21.05 -6.27
N ALA A 79 -19.21 -19.77 -6.09
CA ALA A 79 -20.58 -19.28 -5.91
C ALA A 79 -21.47 -19.63 -7.11
N LEU A 80 -20.96 -19.47 -8.34
CA LEU A 80 -21.66 -19.88 -9.56
C LEU A 80 -21.88 -21.39 -9.63
N ARG A 81 -20.93 -22.21 -9.20
CA ARG A 81 -21.10 -23.68 -9.12
C ARG A 81 -22.19 -24.07 -8.12
N ILE A 82 -22.19 -23.47 -6.92
CA ILE A 82 -23.20 -23.75 -5.88
C ILE A 82 -24.59 -23.31 -6.37
N SER A 83 -24.71 -22.14 -6.97
CA SER A 83 -25.97 -21.65 -7.55
C SER A 83 -26.51 -22.57 -8.65
N LYS A 84 -25.64 -23.10 -9.53
CA LYS A 84 -26.04 -24.08 -10.56
C LYS A 84 -26.54 -25.40 -9.96
N TRP A 85 -25.89 -25.90 -8.91
CA TRP A 85 -26.36 -27.09 -8.20
C TRP A 85 -27.70 -26.87 -7.50
N ALA A 86 -27.87 -25.72 -6.84
CA ALA A 86 -29.13 -25.35 -6.20
C ALA A 86 -30.29 -25.26 -7.21
N LEU A 87 -30.04 -24.67 -8.39
CA LEU A 87 -31.02 -24.62 -9.47
C LEU A 87 -31.36 -26.02 -10.00
N GLY A 88 -30.37 -26.90 -10.16
CA GLY A 88 -30.59 -28.29 -10.58
C GLY A 88 -31.47 -29.07 -9.59
N ILE A 89 -31.24 -28.90 -8.29
CA ILE A 89 -32.05 -29.53 -7.24
C ILE A 89 -33.49 -28.98 -7.25
N ALA A 90 -33.67 -27.66 -7.42
CA ALA A 90 -34.99 -27.04 -7.48
C ALA A 90 -35.81 -27.52 -8.69
N ILE A 91 -35.17 -27.71 -9.84
CA ILE A 91 -35.82 -28.27 -11.03
C ILE A 91 -36.20 -29.74 -10.77
N ALA A 92 -35.27 -30.55 -10.25
CA ALA A 92 -35.55 -31.96 -9.96
C ALA A 92 -36.68 -32.15 -8.94
N SER A 93 -36.73 -31.34 -7.88
CA SER A 93 -37.79 -31.40 -6.88
C SER A 93 -39.15 -30.96 -7.43
N ALA A 94 -39.18 -29.96 -8.32
CA ALA A 94 -40.40 -29.58 -9.04
C ALA A 94 -40.93 -30.73 -9.92
N PHE A 95 -40.05 -31.44 -10.64
CA PHE A 95 -40.44 -32.61 -11.43
C PHE A 95 -40.95 -33.77 -10.57
N VAL A 96 -40.32 -34.05 -9.43
CA VAL A 96 -40.78 -35.10 -8.48
C VAL A 96 -42.14 -34.74 -7.86
N ALA A 97 -42.34 -33.47 -7.49
CA ALA A 97 -43.62 -33.00 -6.95
C ALA A 97 -44.75 -33.12 -7.96
N VAL A 98 -44.49 -32.79 -9.24
CA VAL A 98 -45.46 -32.96 -10.34
C VAL A 98 -45.74 -34.44 -10.60
N ALA A 99 -44.72 -35.30 -10.65
CA ALA A 99 -44.90 -36.74 -10.85
C ALA A 99 -45.69 -37.42 -9.72
N GLY A 100 -45.48 -36.99 -8.46
CA GLY A 100 -46.26 -37.47 -7.31
C GLY A 100 -47.73 -37.04 -7.32
N LEU A 101 -48.07 -35.98 -8.06
CA LEU A 101 -49.45 -35.49 -8.21
C LEU A 101 -50.25 -36.28 -9.26
N PHE A 102 -49.59 -36.86 -10.26
CA PHE A 102 -50.21 -37.66 -11.34
C PHE A 102 -50.20 -39.18 -11.09
N GLY A 103 -49.49 -39.65 -10.05
CA GLY A 103 -49.39 -41.06 -9.69
C GLY A 103 -50.43 -41.57 -8.68
N LYS A 104 -51.50 -40.80 -8.43
CA LYS A 104 -52.58 -41.15 -7.49
C LYS A 104 -53.92 -41.31 -8.19
#